data_AF-A0A954CK32-F1
#
_entry.id   AF-A0A954CK32-F1
#
_cell.length_a   1.000
_cell.length_b   1.000
_cell.length_c   1.000
_cell.angle_alpha   90.00
_cell.angle_beta   90.00
_cell.angle_gamma   90.00
#
_symmetry.space_group_name_H-M   'P 1'
#
loop_
_entity.id
_entity.type
_entity.pdbx_description
1 polymer ?
#
loop_
_entity_poly.entity_id
_entity_poly.type
_entity_poly.pdbx_seq_one_letter_code
_entity_poly.pdbx_strand_id
1 'polypeptide(L)'
;EWQLQGYIEDAQGRLRLQTDEEHRFCMGCHGSVGVTVDSTFSFARKLPGLAGWKPQDPRGIPDVPQVGHAKPEYATYLERVRGGDEFRSNTEMIERFINSDGSVKASEAARAAIGGDRDIAWMIAPSRERALALTKAYMALVRRQDFVKGRDTLLAPPQNVHPAIENGDTELGQVGMVFQDGRLWLDWTGFDGD
;
A
#
# COMPACT_ATOMS: atom_id res chain seq x y z
N GLU A 1 22.00 -1.34 24.94
CA GLU A 1 20.86 -0.94 24.09
C GLU A 1 21.40 -0.44 22.76
N TRP A 2 20.65 -0.60 21.67
CA TRP A 2 21.03 -0.12 20.34
C TRP A 2 20.22 1.12 19.99
N GLN A 3 20.88 2.17 19.52
CA GLN A 3 20.24 3.40 19.02
C GLN A 3 20.37 3.44 17.50
N LEU A 4 19.24 3.49 16.80
CA LEU A 4 19.19 3.74 15.36
C LEU A 4 19.10 5.26 15.14
N GLN A 5 19.97 5.82 14.32
CA GLN A 5 19.95 7.26 14.02
C GLN A 5 20.34 7.49 12.57
N GLY A 6 19.50 8.19 11.82
CA GLY A 6 19.79 8.60 10.46
C GLY A 6 20.40 10.00 10.40
N TYR A 7 21.23 10.20 9.39
CA TYR A 7 21.69 11.51 8.94
C TYR A 7 21.13 11.76 7.54
N ILE A 8 20.48 12.90 7.33
CA ILE A 8 19.91 13.26 6.04
C ILE A 8 20.83 14.24 5.32
N GLU A 9 21.16 13.91 4.08
CA GLU A 9 22.00 14.72 3.19
C GLU A 9 21.15 15.76 2.45
N ASP A 10 21.58 17.02 2.47
CA ASP A 10 20.98 18.09 1.68
C ASP A 10 21.56 18.17 0.26
N ALA A 11 21.04 19.08 -0.57
CA ALA A 11 21.48 19.25 -1.95
C ALA A 11 22.94 19.75 -2.10
N GLN A 12 23.58 20.20 -1.02
CA GLN A 12 24.97 20.61 -0.97
C GLN A 12 25.88 19.52 -0.37
N GLY A 13 25.34 18.35 -0.05
CA GLY A 13 26.07 17.24 0.55
C GLY A 13 26.28 17.38 2.06
N ARG A 14 25.59 18.30 2.73
CA ARG A 14 25.71 18.45 4.18
C ARG A 14 24.76 17.50 4.87
N LEU A 15 25.27 16.81 5.87
CA LEU A 15 24.50 15.90 6.71
C LEU A 15 23.92 16.65 7.90
N ARG A 16 22.63 16.43 8.18
CA ARG A 16 21.98 16.80 9.44
C ARG A 16 21.42 15.58 10.14
N LEU A 17 21.27 15.67 11.45
CA LEU A 17 20.55 14.65 12.21
C LEU A 17 19.08 14.62 11.78
N GLN A 18 18.47 13.43 11.80
CA GLN A 18 17.02 13.29 11.70
C GLN A 18 16.33 14.02 12.86
N THR A 19 15.16 14.60 12.57
CA THR A 19 14.23 15.02 13.61
C THR A 19 13.57 13.80 14.25
N ASP A 20 12.87 14.04 15.34
CA ASP A 20 12.13 13.01 16.08
C ASP A 20 11.00 12.41 15.22
N GLU A 21 10.29 13.23 14.44
CA GLU A 21 9.26 12.78 13.48
C GLU A 21 9.84 11.89 12.37
N GLU A 22 11.00 12.27 11.83
CA GLU A 22 11.71 11.51 10.80
C GLU A 22 12.22 10.17 11.35
N HIS A 23 12.72 10.17 12.58
CA HIS A 23 13.19 8.98 13.27
C HIS A 23 12.02 8.01 13.58
N ARG A 24 10.90 8.53 14.11
CA ARG A 24 9.70 7.74 14.38
C ARG A 24 9.11 7.12 13.14
N PHE A 25 9.24 7.75 11.98
CA PHE A 25 8.81 7.14 10.74
C PHE A 25 9.55 5.82 10.49
N CYS A 26 10.88 5.84 10.55
CA CYS A 26 11.70 4.64 10.40
C CYS A 26 11.35 3.61 11.49
N MET A 27 11.30 4.05 12.74
CA MET A 27 10.97 3.16 13.86
C MET A 27 9.54 2.63 13.81
N GLY A 28 8.57 3.31 13.19
CA GLY A 28 7.20 2.83 13.02
C GLY A 28 7.15 1.57 12.14
N CYS A 29 7.92 1.55 11.05
CA CYS A 29 8.08 0.34 10.23
C CYS A 29 9.01 -0.72 10.85
N HIS A 30 9.72 -0.44 11.93
CA HIS A 30 10.66 -1.38 12.56
C HIS A 30 10.26 -1.83 13.98
N GLY A 31 9.37 -1.10 14.64
CA GLY A 31 8.97 -1.28 16.03
C GLY A 31 7.59 -1.93 16.20
N SER A 32 6.74 -1.90 15.17
CA SER A 32 5.38 -2.46 15.23
C SER A 32 4.99 -3.32 14.01
N VAL A 33 5.94 -3.72 13.16
CA VAL A 33 5.64 -4.63 12.03
C VAL A 33 5.46 -6.06 12.56
N GLY A 34 4.30 -6.26 13.19
CA GLY A 34 3.83 -7.49 13.81
C GLY A 34 3.36 -8.55 12.82
N VAL A 35 3.81 -8.51 11.58
CA VAL A 35 3.59 -9.64 10.67
C VAL A 35 4.86 -9.91 9.88
N THR A 36 5.92 -10.27 10.61
CA THR A 36 6.96 -11.11 10.01
C THR A 36 6.37 -12.52 9.88
N VAL A 37 6.55 -13.16 8.72
CA VAL A 37 6.41 -14.61 8.64
C VAL A 37 7.80 -15.18 8.62
N ASP A 38 8.12 -16.05 9.57
CA ASP A 38 9.44 -16.68 9.68
C ASP A 38 10.59 -15.65 9.67
N SER A 39 10.40 -14.52 10.36
CA SER A 39 11.36 -13.40 10.41
C SER A 39 11.69 -12.78 9.04
N THR A 40 10.92 -13.10 8.00
CA THR A 40 11.11 -12.59 6.63
C THR A 40 10.13 -11.46 6.35
N PHE A 41 10.65 -10.33 5.87
CA PHE A 41 9.87 -9.11 5.61
C PHE A 41 9.28 -9.02 4.18
N SER A 42 9.75 -9.84 3.23
CA SER A 42 9.86 -9.33 1.86
C SER A 42 9.23 -10.16 0.74
N PHE A 43 8.62 -11.32 1.01
CA PHE A 43 8.32 -12.27 -0.07
C PHE A 43 6.94 -12.94 -0.05
N ALA A 44 5.97 -12.47 0.75
CA ALA A 44 4.65 -13.11 0.81
C ALA A 44 3.88 -13.10 -0.54
N ARG A 45 4.20 -12.13 -1.40
CA ARG A 45 3.55 -11.89 -2.71
C ARG A 45 4.41 -12.28 -3.91
N LYS A 46 5.56 -12.95 -3.69
CA LYS A 46 6.37 -13.46 -4.81
C LYS A 46 5.65 -14.62 -5.50
N LEU A 47 5.94 -14.84 -6.78
CA LEU A 47 5.47 -16.02 -7.49
C LEU A 47 6.01 -17.33 -6.86
N PRO A 48 5.30 -18.46 -6.97
CA PRO A 48 5.82 -19.77 -6.54
C PRO A 48 7.10 -20.19 -7.27
N GLY A 49 7.85 -21.12 -6.67
CA GLY A 49 9.00 -21.77 -7.33
C GLY A 49 10.15 -20.82 -7.68
N LEU A 50 10.87 -21.13 -8.77
CA LEU A 50 12.01 -20.36 -9.26
C LEU A 50 11.61 -18.96 -9.73
N ALA A 51 10.39 -18.79 -10.24
CA ALA A 51 9.89 -17.50 -10.72
C ALA A 51 9.78 -16.43 -9.63
N GLY A 52 9.63 -16.83 -8.36
CA GLY A 52 9.65 -15.92 -7.22
C GLY A 52 11.04 -15.47 -6.75
N TRP A 53 12.10 -16.19 -7.12
CA TRP A 53 13.47 -15.93 -6.66
C TRP A 53 14.23 -15.04 -7.65
N LYS A 54 13.62 -13.91 -8.02
CA LYS A 54 14.17 -12.88 -8.90
C LYS A 54 13.47 -11.53 -8.62
N PRO A 55 13.99 -10.39 -9.09
CA PRO A 55 13.23 -9.15 -9.11
C PRO A 55 11.85 -9.38 -9.71
N GLN A 56 10.80 -9.07 -8.94
CA GLN A 56 9.42 -9.30 -9.35
C GLN A 56 8.95 -8.14 -10.24
N ASP A 57 8.19 -8.48 -11.28
CA ASP A 57 7.47 -7.54 -12.12
C ASP A 57 5.97 -7.77 -11.86
N PRO A 58 5.20 -6.74 -11.43
CA PRO A 58 3.77 -6.91 -11.19
C PRO A 58 2.98 -7.24 -12.47
N ARG A 59 3.56 -7.00 -13.66
CA ARG A 59 2.93 -7.37 -14.93
C ARG A 59 2.93 -8.89 -15.10
N GLY A 60 1.79 -9.42 -15.51
CA GLY A 60 1.57 -10.86 -15.65
C GLY A 60 1.38 -11.63 -14.34
N ILE A 61 1.43 -10.96 -13.18
CA ILE A 61 1.07 -11.58 -11.89
C ILE A 61 -0.44 -11.36 -11.68
N PRO A 62 -1.26 -12.40 -11.60
CA PRO A 62 -2.68 -12.22 -11.30
C PRO A 62 -2.90 -11.86 -9.83
N ASP A 63 -4.01 -11.20 -9.54
CA ASP A 63 -4.56 -11.06 -8.20
C ASP A 63 -5.07 -12.43 -7.75
N VAL A 64 -4.46 -12.97 -6.70
CA VAL A 64 -4.79 -14.30 -6.15
C VAL A 64 -5.33 -14.17 -4.73
N PRO A 65 -6.16 -15.11 -4.25
CA PRO A 65 -6.69 -15.06 -2.90
C PRO A 65 -5.59 -15.16 -1.83
N GLN A 66 -5.88 -14.66 -0.64
CA GLN A 66 -5.16 -15.11 0.56
C GLN A 66 -5.60 -16.53 0.93
N VAL A 67 -4.75 -17.30 1.61
CA VAL A 67 -5.10 -18.65 2.08
C VAL A 67 -6.36 -18.59 2.95
N GLY A 68 -7.38 -19.37 2.55
CA GLY A 68 -8.68 -19.43 3.21
C GLY A 68 -9.68 -18.39 2.73
N HIS A 69 -9.31 -17.51 1.79
CA HIS A 69 -10.22 -16.57 1.15
C HIS A 69 -10.68 -17.14 -0.20
N ALA A 70 -11.94 -16.89 -0.56
CA ALA A 70 -12.44 -17.22 -1.88
C ALA A 70 -12.16 -16.11 -2.91
N LYS A 71 -12.03 -14.86 -2.44
CA LYS A 71 -11.81 -13.69 -3.29
C LYS A 71 -10.33 -13.34 -3.36
N PRO A 72 -9.86 -12.79 -4.50
CA PRO A 72 -8.50 -12.26 -4.63
C PRO A 72 -8.15 -11.21 -3.56
N GLU A 73 -6.87 -11.10 -3.21
CA GLU A 73 -6.37 -10.22 -2.16
C GLU A 73 -6.72 -8.74 -2.43
N TYR A 74 -6.35 -8.23 -3.61
CA TYR A 74 -6.55 -6.81 -3.91
C TYR A 74 -8.03 -6.48 -4.08
N ALA A 75 -8.81 -7.38 -4.68
CA ALA A 75 -10.26 -7.26 -4.72
C ALA A 75 -10.87 -7.19 -3.30
N THR A 76 -10.42 -8.04 -2.38
CA THR A 76 -10.86 -8.06 -0.97
C THR A 76 -10.48 -6.77 -0.25
N TYR A 77 -9.26 -6.25 -0.49
CA TYR A 77 -8.83 -4.95 0.04
C TYR A 77 -9.76 -3.83 -0.41
N LEU A 78 -10.05 -3.75 -1.72
CA LEU A 78 -10.93 -2.72 -2.28
C LEU A 78 -12.34 -2.80 -1.69
N GLU A 79 -12.87 -4.01 -1.47
CA GLU A 79 -14.21 -4.20 -0.89
C GLU A 79 -14.30 -3.73 0.56
N ARG A 80 -13.24 -3.99 1.35
CA ARG A 80 -13.17 -3.64 2.77
C ARG A 80 -12.86 -2.17 2.99
N VAL A 81 -11.89 -1.63 2.25
CA VAL A 81 -11.43 -0.24 2.43
C VAL A 81 -12.31 0.73 1.66
N ARG A 82 -12.88 0.32 0.53
CA ARG A 82 -13.69 1.18 -0.37
C ARG A 82 -12.92 2.46 -0.71
N GLY A 83 -11.64 2.29 -1.03
CA GLY A 83 -10.67 3.36 -1.18
C GLY A 83 -9.39 2.87 -1.86
N GLY A 84 -8.66 3.80 -2.47
CA GLY A 84 -7.38 3.53 -3.14
C GLY A 84 -6.14 3.84 -2.32
N ASP A 85 -6.31 4.40 -1.13
CA ASP A 85 -5.28 4.74 -0.14
C ASP A 85 -5.94 5.04 1.23
N GLU A 86 -5.13 5.30 2.25
CA GLU A 86 -5.53 5.55 3.65
C GLU A 86 -6.49 6.74 3.79
N PHE A 87 -6.41 7.72 2.88
CA PHE A 87 -7.18 8.96 2.91
C PHE A 87 -8.29 9.00 1.86
N ARG A 88 -8.47 7.93 1.08
CA ARG A 88 -9.31 7.88 -0.13
C ARG A 88 -9.04 9.07 -1.06
N SER A 89 -7.76 9.40 -1.25
CA SER A 89 -7.32 10.55 -2.06
C SER A 89 -6.95 10.17 -3.50
N ASN A 90 -6.72 8.89 -3.77
CA ASN A 90 -6.35 8.38 -5.08
C ASN A 90 -7.56 8.30 -6.02
N THR A 91 -7.84 9.41 -6.71
CA THR A 91 -8.97 9.53 -7.64
C THR A 91 -8.94 8.50 -8.76
N GLU A 92 -7.76 8.16 -9.31
CA GLU A 92 -7.65 7.13 -10.36
C GLU A 92 -8.16 5.76 -9.90
N MET A 93 -7.84 5.38 -8.66
CA MET A 93 -8.30 4.12 -8.09
C MET A 93 -9.80 4.13 -7.80
N ILE A 94 -10.30 5.26 -7.27
CA ILE A 94 -11.72 5.43 -6.98
C ILE A 94 -12.53 5.35 -8.28
N GLU A 95 -12.13 6.10 -9.31
CA GLU A 95 -12.79 6.09 -10.61
C GLU A 95 -12.73 4.71 -11.27
N ARG A 96 -11.60 4.00 -11.17
CA ARG A 96 -11.41 2.69 -11.78
C ARG A 96 -12.20 1.58 -11.08
N PHE A 97 -12.23 1.57 -9.74
CA PHE A 97 -12.68 0.40 -8.98
C PHE A 97 -13.89 0.65 -8.08
N ILE A 98 -14.34 1.88 -7.87
CA ILE A 98 -15.42 2.19 -6.92
C ILE A 98 -16.62 2.78 -7.69
N ASN A 99 -17.81 2.23 -7.44
CA ASN A 99 -19.09 2.72 -7.94
C ASN A 99 -19.50 4.00 -7.21
N SER A 100 -20.49 4.71 -7.76
CA SER A 100 -21.04 5.92 -7.12
C SER A 100 -21.70 5.64 -5.77
N ASP A 101 -22.14 4.42 -5.50
CA ASP A 101 -22.69 3.97 -4.21
C ASP A 101 -21.61 3.52 -3.21
N GLY A 102 -20.32 3.62 -3.57
CA GLY A 102 -19.18 3.22 -2.75
C GLY A 102 -18.87 1.72 -2.78
N SER A 103 -19.63 0.91 -3.52
CA SER A 103 -19.32 -0.51 -3.73
C SER A 103 -18.19 -0.70 -4.74
N VAL A 104 -17.52 -1.86 -4.71
CA VAL A 104 -16.48 -2.18 -5.71
C VAL A 104 -17.10 -2.58 -7.04
N LYS A 105 -16.51 -2.11 -8.13
CA LYS A 105 -16.74 -2.58 -9.50
C LYS A 105 -16.16 -3.97 -9.67
N ALA A 106 -16.94 -4.99 -9.27
CA ALA A 106 -16.51 -6.39 -9.28
C ALA A 106 -16.00 -6.84 -10.67
N SER A 107 -16.62 -6.35 -11.75
CA SER A 107 -16.18 -6.65 -13.12
C SER A 107 -14.80 -6.09 -13.43
N GLU A 108 -14.42 -4.91 -12.92
CA GLU A 108 -13.09 -4.32 -13.14
C GLU A 108 -12.02 -4.98 -12.26
N ALA A 109 -12.36 -5.32 -11.01
CA ALA A 109 -11.44 -6.04 -10.12
C ALA A 109 -11.15 -7.46 -10.64
N ALA A 110 -12.17 -8.16 -11.15
CA ALA A 110 -12.03 -9.53 -11.68
C ALA A 110 -11.09 -9.62 -12.89
N ARG A 111 -10.83 -8.52 -13.60
CA ARG A 111 -9.90 -8.50 -14.73
C ARG A 111 -8.47 -8.84 -14.34
N ALA A 112 -8.06 -8.49 -13.12
CA ALA A 112 -6.73 -8.81 -12.62
C ALA A 112 -6.63 -10.23 -12.04
N ALA A 113 -7.75 -10.90 -11.80
CA ALA A 113 -7.76 -12.23 -11.20
C ALA A 113 -7.26 -13.31 -12.17
N ILE A 114 -7.04 -14.53 -11.66
CA ILE A 114 -6.72 -15.70 -12.50
C ILE A 114 -7.78 -15.86 -13.60
N GLY A 115 -7.32 -15.93 -14.86
CA GLY A 115 -8.19 -16.03 -16.05
C GLY A 115 -8.72 -14.69 -16.58
N GLY A 116 -8.39 -13.57 -15.95
CA GLY A 116 -8.70 -12.22 -16.43
C GLY A 116 -7.75 -11.72 -17.53
N ASP A 117 -8.05 -10.55 -18.10
CA ASP A 117 -7.27 -9.91 -19.18
C ASP A 117 -6.24 -8.87 -18.66
N ARG A 118 -6.08 -8.76 -17.34
CA ARG A 118 -5.18 -7.85 -16.62
C ARG A 118 -4.39 -8.60 -15.54
N ASP A 119 -3.60 -7.85 -14.79
CA ASP A 119 -2.70 -8.31 -13.73
C ASP A 119 -2.69 -7.33 -12.55
N ILE A 120 -1.93 -7.61 -11.49
CA ILE A 120 -1.85 -6.70 -10.34
C ILE A 120 -1.23 -5.34 -10.71
N ALA A 121 -0.48 -5.20 -11.81
CA ALA A 121 -0.03 -3.88 -12.26
C ALA A 121 -1.21 -3.00 -12.66
N TRP A 122 -2.29 -3.55 -13.22
CA TRP A 122 -3.55 -2.82 -13.42
C TRP A 122 -4.18 -2.33 -12.10
N MET A 123 -3.98 -3.06 -11.01
CA MET A 123 -4.53 -2.71 -9.70
C MET A 123 -3.70 -1.65 -8.99
N ILE A 124 -2.36 -1.67 -9.11
CA ILE A 124 -1.48 -0.84 -8.25
C ILE A 124 -0.72 0.26 -9.00
N ALA A 125 -0.53 0.11 -10.31
CA ALA A 125 0.28 1.07 -11.06
C ALA A 125 -0.54 2.36 -11.32
N PRO A 126 0.02 3.54 -11.02
CA PRO A 126 -0.59 4.80 -11.42
C PRO A 126 -0.53 4.96 -12.94
N SER A 127 -1.39 5.81 -13.48
CA SER A 127 -1.20 6.28 -14.85
C SER A 127 0.15 6.99 -15.00
N ARG A 128 0.64 7.11 -16.24
CA ARG A 128 1.87 7.87 -16.52
C ARG A 128 1.79 9.31 -16.02
N GLU A 129 0.64 9.96 -16.19
CA GLU A 129 0.44 11.34 -15.76
C GLU A 129 0.54 11.47 -14.24
N ARG A 130 -0.18 10.60 -13.52
CA ARG A 130 -0.13 10.56 -12.06
C ARG A 130 1.25 10.18 -11.54
N ALA A 131 1.93 9.23 -12.16
CA ALA A 131 3.31 8.86 -11.82
C ALA A 131 4.27 10.06 -11.91
N LEU A 132 4.18 10.84 -13.00
CA LEU A 132 4.99 12.04 -13.18
C LEU A 132 4.63 13.13 -12.18
N ALA A 133 3.34 13.32 -11.88
CA ALA A 133 2.89 14.28 -10.87
C ALA A 133 3.41 13.92 -9.47
N LEU A 134 3.28 12.65 -9.08
CA LEU A 134 3.81 12.13 -7.82
C LEU A 134 5.34 12.27 -7.75
N THR A 135 6.05 11.94 -8.84
CA THR A 135 7.50 12.12 -8.91
C THR A 135 7.91 13.58 -8.68
N LYS A 136 7.21 14.54 -9.30
CA LYS A 136 7.48 15.98 -9.11
C LYS A 136 7.17 16.43 -7.67
N ALA A 137 6.05 15.99 -7.12
CA ALA A 137 5.67 16.31 -5.74
C ALA A 137 6.68 15.74 -4.73
N TYR A 138 7.12 14.49 -4.92
CA TYR A 138 8.15 13.86 -4.12
C TYR A 138 9.49 14.62 -4.23
N MET A 139 9.91 15.02 -5.44
CA MET A 139 11.11 15.82 -5.64
C MET A 139 11.03 17.19 -4.94
N ALA A 140 9.86 17.82 -4.90
CA ALA A 140 9.65 19.06 -4.16
C ALA A 140 9.80 18.85 -2.65
N LEU A 141 9.21 17.76 -2.11
CA LEU A 141 9.36 17.37 -0.71
C LEU A 141 10.83 17.12 -0.35
N VAL A 142 11.54 16.29 -1.13
CA VAL A 142 12.95 15.95 -0.91
C VAL A 142 13.84 17.20 -0.97
N ARG A 143 13.61 18.11 -1.92
CA ARG A 143 14.39 19.36 -2.00
C ARG A 143 14.15 20.29 -0.83
N ARG A 144 12.94 20.29 -0.28
CA ARG A 144 12.58 21.13 0.87
C ARG A 144 13.07 20.57 2.20
N GLN A 145 13.24 19.25 2.29
CA GLN A 145 13.65 18.58 3.54
C GLN A 145 12.69 18.85 4.72
N ASP A 146 11.43 19.23 4.43
CA ASP A 146 10.39 19.59 5.42
C ASP A 146 9.65 18.34 5.96
N PHE A 147 10.34 17.21 6.14
CA PHE A 147 9.70 15.93 6.51
C PHE A 147 9.06 15.94 7.89
N VAL A 148 9.39 16.92 8.74
CA VAL A 148 8.66 17.23 9.99
C VAL A 148 7.16 17.46 9.76
N LYS A 149 6.77 17.88 8.54
CA LYS A 149 5.37 18.07 8.14
C LYS A 149 4.73 16.82 7.54
N GLY A 150 5.42 15.69 7.58
CA GLY A 150 5.05 14.47 6.88
C GLY A 150 5.87 14.29 5.60
N ARG A 151 5.94 13.04 5.17
CA ARG A 151 6.71 12.61 4.00
C ARG A 151 5.86 11.98 2.90
N ASP A 152 4.55 11.88 3.13
CA ASP A 152 3.63 11.30 2.17
C ASP A 152 3.45 12.24 1.00
N THR A 153 3.58 11.68 -0.20
CA THR A 153 3.49 12.47 -1.43
C THR A 153 2.04 12.50 -1.89
N LEU A 154 1.33 13.55 -1.48
CA LEU A 154 -0.05 13.82 -1.88
C LEU A 154 -0.06 14.91 -2.95
N LEU A 155 -0.91 14.75 -3.98
CA LEU A 155 -1.05 15.75 -5.05
C LEU A 155 -1.95 16.92 -4.65
N ALA A 156 -2.79 16.70 -3.64
CA ALA A 156 -3.70 17.70 -3.06
C ALA A 156 -3.88 17.38 -1.57
N PRO A 157 -4.28 18.35 -0.75
CA PRO A 157 -4.65 18.10 0.64
C PRO A 157 -5.74 17.01 0.72
N PRO A 158 -5.54 15.95 1.51
CA PRO A 158 -6.52 14.88 1.66
C PRO A 158 -7.75 15.38 2.41
N GLN A 159 -8.94 14.89 2.04
CA GLN A 159 -10.19 15.29 2.68
C GLN A 159 -10.52 14.47 3.92
N ASN A 160 -10.17 13.18 3.93
CA ASN A 160 -10.48 12.26 5.02
C ASN A 160 -9.36 12.26 6.08
N VAL A 161 -9.12 13.43 6.68
CA VAL A 161 -8.17 13.60 7.77
C VAL A 161 -8.84 14.35 8.90
N HIS A 162 -8.81 13.77 10.10
CA HIS A 162 -9.31 14.42 11.30
C HIS A 162 -8.32 15.54 11.73
N PRO A 163 -8.77 16.78 11.92
CA PRO A 163 -7.90 17.87 12.38
C PRO A 163 -7.30 17.64 13.77
N ALA A 164 -8.02 16.89 14.61
CA ALA A 164 -7.59 16.40 15.91
C ALA A 164 -8.25 15.05 16.17
N ILE A 165 -7.57 14.19 16.93
CA ILE A 165 -8.09 12.90 17.37
C ILE A 165 -8.05 12.90 18.90
N GLU A 166 -9.17 12.55 19.52
CA GLU A 166 -9.20 12.17 20.93
C GLU A 166 -9.14 10.65 21.00
N ASN A 167 -8.30 10.09 21.87
CA ASN A 167 -8.16 8.64 21.97
C ASN A 167 -9.48 8.00 22.40
N GLY A 168 -9.97 7.04 21.60
CA GLY A 168 -11.26 6.37 21.78
C GLY A 168 -11.41 5.15 20.87
N ASP A 169 -12.60 4.56 20.84
CA ASP A 169 -12.96 3.47 19.91
C ASP A 169 -13.04 4.02 18.48
N THR A 170 -12.59 3.25 17.49
CA THR A 170 -12.72 3.60 16.07
C THR A 170 -14.13 3.39 15.54
N GLU A 171 -15.01 2.78 16.34
CA GLU A 171 -16.41 2.43 16.02
C GLU A 171 -16.54 1.40 14.88
N LEU A 172 -15.43 0.97 14.28
CA LEU A 172 -15.40 -0.03 13.21
C LEU A 172 -16.06 -1.35 13.64
N GLY A 173 -15.94 -1.71 14.91
CA GLY A 173 -16.58 -2.91 15.46
C GLY A 173 -18.11 -2.82 15.44
N GLN A 174 -18.66 -1.63 15.69
CA GLN A 174 -20.11 -1.40 15.74
C GLN A 174 -20.75 -1.52 14.35
N VAL A 175 -20.00 -1.16 13.31
CA VAL A 175 -20.45 -1.23 11.91
C VAL A 175 -19.97 -2.50 11.19
N GLY A 176 -19.37 -3.46 11.91
CA GLY A 176 -18.92 -4.73 11.33
C GLY A 176 -17.75 -4.59 10.35
N MET A 177 -16.93 -3.54 10.48
CA MET A 177 -15.78 -3.23 9.64
C MET A 177 -14.44 -3.65 10.27
N VAL A 178 -14.49 -4.61 11.19
CA VAL A 178 -13.29 -5.25 11.79
C VAL A 178 -13.12 -6.62 11.17
N PHE A 179 -12.00 -6.82 10.49
CA PHE A 179 -11.66 -8.07 9.82
C PHE A 179 -10.43 -8.70 10.47
N GLN A 180 -10.55 -9.96 10.90
CA GLN A 180 -9.48 -10.70 11.60
C GLN A 180 -9.02 -11.94 10.83
N ASP A 181 -9.55 -12.13 9.63
CA ASP A 181 -9.34 -13.29 8.76
C ASP A 181 -8.19 -13.10 7.77
N GLY A 182 -7.53 -11.94 7.76
CA GLY A 182 -6.42 -11.66 6.87
C GLY A 182 -5.23 -12.60 7.10
N ARG A 183 -4.66 -13.12 6.02
CA ARG A 183 -3.45 -13.95 6.02
C ARG A 183 -2.40 -13.32 5.11
N LEU A 184 -1.12 -13.43 5.48
CA LEU A 184 -0.05 -13.00 4.58
C LEU A 184 0.16 -13.95 3.42
N TRP A 185 -0.13 -15.25 3.60
CA TRP A 185 0.07 -16.25 2.57
C TRP A 185 -1.00 -16.14 1.50
N LEU A 186 -0.56 -16.16 0.24
CA LEU A 186 -1.43 -16.23 -0.92
C LEU A 186 -1.69 -17.69 -1.32
N ASP A 187 -2.90 -17.95 -1.80
CA ASP A 187 -3.31 -19.20 -2.41
C ASP A 187 -3.05 -19.13 -3.92
N TRP A 188 -1.97 -19.75 -4.35
CA TRP A 188 -1.57 -19.84 -5.76
C TRP A 188 -2.24 -21.01 -6.49
N THR A 189 -3.18 -21.72 -5.85
CA THR A 189 -3.89 -22.83 -6.49
C THR A 189 -4.63 -22.32 -7.74
N GLY A 190 -4.41 -22.99 -8.87
CA GLY A 190 -5.01 -22.60 -10.15
C GLY A 190 -4.22 -21.56 -10.95
N PHE A 191 -3.06 -21.10 -10.45
CA PHE A 191 -2.11 -20.32 -11.25
C PHE A 191 -0.98 -21.23 -11.77
N ASP A 192 -0.99 -21.51 -13.07
CA ASP A 192 0.08 -22.23 -13.75
C ASP A 192 1.20 -21.23 -14.11
N GLY A 193 2.15 -21.09 -13.19
CA GLY A 193 3.23 -20.08 -13.24
C GLY A 193 4.51 -20.52 -13.93
N ASP A 194 4.42 -21.39 -14.94
CA ASP A 194 5.56 -21.80 -15.79
C ASP A 194 6.06 -20.67 -16.69
#